data_AF-A0A9E1XS26-F1
#
_entry.id   AF-A0A9E1XS26-F1
#
_cell.length_a   1.000
_cell.length_b   1.000
_cell.length_c   1.000
_cell.angle_alpha   90.00
_cell.angle_beta   90.00
_cell.angle_gamma   90.00
#
_symmetry.space_group_name_H-M   'P 1'
#
loop_
_entity.id
_entity.type
_entity.pdbx_description
1 polymer ?
#
loop_
_entity_poly.entity_id
_entity_poly.type
_entity_poly.pdbx_seq_one_letter_code
_entity_poly.pdbx_strand_id
1 'polypeptide(L)'
;MACVLWLVSTPPAAVAAEPDLTWAPTPFVFKPGASVRYIDFENGNDADPGTKARPWKHHPWDKKATGKAVACKGTHTYCFRKGVAYRGALVARESGEAGNPVRLTVDPTWGTGAAGLYGSMKIVGAWQRCTAATAPDIPAEGREQTWFIDLDGSFVPRLLWEVRERQVTRIPIARSPNWTVTDPDDPRSEWWELTGAVLEVRLDLDTTKGFAVGDYLTGTGRWDDRDENRDNVARGHNRVLEVTDESVRIDSWQWKK
;
A
#
# COMPACT_ATOMS: atom_id res chain seq x y z
N MET A 1 40.38 -2.89 -61.98
CA MET A 1 39.47 -1.73 -61.87
C MET A 1 38.62 -1.97 -60.65
N ALA A 2 38.90 -1.27 -59.54
CA ALA A 2 38.27 -1.52 -58.25
C ALA A 2 36.89 -0.87 -58.21
N CYS A 3 35.85 -1.67 -57.97
CA CYS A 3 34.50 -1.18 -57.72
C CYS A 3 34.30 -1.16 -56.20
N VAL A 4 34.28 0.03 -55.63
CA VAL A 4 34.03 0.29 -54.21
C VAL A 4 32.52 0.26 -53.98
N LEU A 5 32.05 -0.62 -53.11
CA LEU A 5 30.66 -0.69 -52.66
C LEU A 5 30.50 0.24 -51.45
N TRP A 6 29.79 1.35 -51.60
CA TRP A 6 29.37 2.19 -50.47
C TRP A 6 28.02 1.70 -49.94
N LEU A 7 28.02 1.21 -48.70
CA LEU A 7 26.82 1.03 -47.87
C LEU A 7 26.35 2.42 -47.42
N VAL A 8 25.16 2.84 -47.87
CA VAL A 8 24.45 3.95 -47.23
C VAL A 8 23.35 3.32 -46.38
N SER A 9 23.52 3.33 -45.06
CA SER A 9 22.40 3.06 -44.16
C SER A 9 21.48 4.28 -44.18
N THR A 10 20.29 4.14 -44.78
CA THR A 10 19.19 5.05 -44.49
C THR A 10 18.87 4.96 -42.99
N PRO A 11 18.85 6.08 -42.23
CA PRO A 11 18.32 6.06 -40.88
C PRO A 11 16.83 5.67 -40.93
N PRO A 12 16.31 5.00 -39.89
CA PRO A 12 14.88 4.69 -39.83
C PRO A 12 14.06 5.98 -39.89
N ALA A 13 12.92 5.90 -40.57
CA ALA A 13 11.94 6.98 -40.67
C ALA A 13 11.67 7.59 -39.29
N ALA A 14 11.60 8.93 -39.25
CA ALA A 14 11.25 9.68 -38.06
C ALA A 14 10.05 9.03 -37.37
N VAL A 15 10.24 8.63 -36.12
CA VAL A 15 9.20 8.10 -35.25
C VAL A 15 8.03 9.09 -35.31
N ALA A 16 6.88 8.65 -35.81
CA ALA A 16 5.70 9.50 -35.87
C ALA A 16 5.41 9.97 -34.45
N ALA A 17 5.33 11.29 -34.24
CA ALA A 17 5.01 11.88 -32.95
C ALA A 17 3.76 11.18 -32.40
N GLU A 18 3.86 10.63 -31.19
CA GLU A 18 2.72 10.01 -30.51
C GLU A 18 1.55 10.99 -30.55
N PRO A 19 0.32 10.56 -30.89
CA PRO A 19 -0.83 11.46 -30.94
C PRO A 19 -1.05 12.06 -29.55
N ASP A 20 -0.65 13.31 -29.39
CA ASP A 20 -0.76 14.06 -28.16
C ASP A 20 -2.26 14.21 -27.84
N LEU A 21 -2.73 13.48 -26.83
CA LEU A 21 -4.10 13.59 -26.35
C LEU A 21 -4.25 14.95 -25.69
N THR A 22 -4.71 15.94 -26.47
CA THR A 22 -5.01 17.27 -25.93
C THR A 22 -6.23 17.19 -25.01
N TRP A 23 -5.97 17.33 -23.71
CA TRP A 23 -7.00 17.32 -22.68
C TRP A 23 -7.86 18.60 -22.75
N ALA A 24 -9.09 18.48 -23.24
CA ALA A 24 -10.07 19.57 -23.33
C ALA A 24 -11.43 19.14 -22.73
N PRO A 25 -11.53 18.96 -21.41
CA PRO A 25 -12.76 18.53 -20.78
C PRO A 25 -13.83 19.62 -20.91
N THR A 26 -15.08 19.20 -21.12
CA THR A 26 -16.20 20.12 -21.09
C THR A 26 -16.38 20.69 -19.68
N PRO A 27 -16.74 21.97 -19.51
CA PRO A 27 -17.01 22.54 -18.20
C PRO A 27 -18.08 21.72 -17.45
N PHE A 28 -17.87 21.54 -16.16
CA PHE A 28 -18.83 20.85 -15.30
C PHE A 28 -20.19 21.57 -15.30
N VAL A 29 -21.27 20.84 -15.55
CA VAL A 29 -22.64 21.35 -15.47
C VAL A 29 -23.42 20.53 -14.44
N PHE A 30 -23.94 21.20 -13.41
CA PHE A 30 -24.76 20.57 -12.40
C PHE A 30 -26.14 20.21 -12.96
N LYS A 31 -26.43 18.92 -13.09
CA LYS A 31 -27.72 18.37 -13.58
C LYS A 31 -28.30 17.40 -12.53
N PRO A 32 -28.97 17.92 -11.48
CA PRO A 32 -29.56 17.06 -10.47
C PRO A 32 -30.74 16.27 -11.03
N GLY A 33 -30.95 15.07 -10.51
CA GLY A 33 -32.20 14.32 -10.69
C GLY A 33 -33.34 14.91 -9.85
N ALA A 34 -34.51 14.28 -9.92
CA ALA A 34 -35.71 14.74 -9.20
C ALA A 34 -35.56 14.75 -7.66
N SER A 35 -34.64 13.96 -7.14
CA SER A 35 -34.39 13.83 -5.70
C SER A 35 -32.91 14.05 -5.39
N VAL A 36 -32.64 15.07 -4.58
CA VAL A 36 -31.28 15.49 -4.20
C VAL A 36 -31.06 15.29 -2.70
N ARG A 37 -29.89 14.79 -2.32
CA ARG A 37 -29.43 14.63 -0.95
C ARG A 37 -28.09 15.32 -0.76
N TYR A 38 -27.93 16.04 0.34
CA TYR A 38 -26.74 16.82 0.64
C TYR A 38 -25.94 16.15 1.76
N ILE A 39 -24.63 16.06 1.56
CA ILE A 39 -23.70 15.38 2.46
C ILE A 39 -22.60 16.37 2.87
N ASP A 40 -22.51 16.61 4.16
CA ASP A 40 -21.47 17.40 4.81
C ASP A 40 -20.82 16.53 5.89
N PHE A 41 -19.67 15.94 5.55
CA PHE A 41 -18.98 15.00 6.44
C PHE A 41 -18.50 15.64 7.75
N GLU A 42 -18.25 16.95 7.75
CA GLU A 42 -17.76 17.67 8.92
C GLU A 42 -18.91 18.05 9.85
N ASN A 43 -19.97 18.67 9.30
CA ASN A 43 -21.01 19.32 10.10
C ASN A 43 -22.41 18.71 9.95
N GLY A 44 -22.59 17.72 9.08
CA GLY A 44 -23.87 17.07 8.86
C GLY A 44 -24.28 16.16 10.01
N ASN A 45 -25.54 15.72 9.97
CA ASN A 45 -26.10 14.78 10.92
C ASN A 45 -26.96 13.73 10.18
N ASP A 46 -26.70 12.46 10.40
CA ASP A 46 -27.41 11.38 9.70
C ASP A 46 -28.90 11.27 10.08
N ALA A 47 -29.34 11.89 11.18
CA ALA A 47 -30.75 11.99 11.55
C ALA A 47 -31.53 13.09 10.79
N ASP A 48 -30.81 13.96 10.07
CA ASP A 48 -31.39 15.05 9.29
C ASP A 48 -32.14 14.55 8.04
N PRO A 49 -32.97 15.39 7.40
CA PRO A 49 -33.65 15.00 6.16
C PRO A 49 -32.74 14.91 4.93
N GLY A 50 -31.48 15.34 5.01
CA GLY A 50 -30.54 15.31 3.88
C GLY A 50 -30.76 16.45 2.88
N THR A 51 -31.31 17.58 3.32
CA THR A 51 -31.50 18.78 2.49
C THR A 51 -30.27 19.68 2.57
N LYS A 52 -30.13 20.67 1.68
CA LYS A 52 -28.99 21.61 1.70
C LYS A 52 -28.83 22.32 3.05
N ALA A 53 -29.95 22.65 3.72
CA ALA A 53 -29.95 23.31 5.03
C ALA A 53 -29.70 22.36 6.21
N ARG A 54 -30.02 21.07 6.04
CA ARG A 54 -29.86 20.03 7.06
C ARG A 54 -29.28 18.76 6.40
N PRO A 55 -27.98 18.78 6.08
CA PRO A 55 -27.31 17.72 5.33
C PRO A 55 -27.02 16.52 6.22
N TRP A 56 -26.86 15.35 5.59
CA TRP A 56 -26.34 14.17 6.26
C TRP A 56 -24.85 14.28 6.52
N LYS A 57 -24.35 13.51 7.49
CA LYS A 57 -22.91 13.37 7.72
C LYS A 57 -22.31 12.38 6.74
N HIS A 58 -22.99 11.25 6.56
CA HIS A 58 -22.51 10.14 5.74
C HIS A 58 -23.42 9.90 4.54
N HIS A 59 -22.82 9.38 3.47
CA HIS A 59 -23.57 8.79 2.37
C HIS A 59 -24.28 7.50 2.83
N PRO A 60 -25.47 7.14 2.32
CA PRO A 60 -26.16 5.88 2.67
C PRO A 60 -25.37 4.59 2.43
N TRP A 61 -24.35 4.65 1.56
CA TRP A 61 -23.44 3.55 1.22
C TRP A 61 -22.22 3.48 2.13
N ASP A 62 -22.11 4.39 3.09
CA ASP A 62 -21.08 4.34 4.12
C ASP A 62 -21.50 3.41 5.25
N LYS A 63 -20.62 2.50 5.66
CA LYS A 63 -20.87 1.61 6.79
C LYS A 63 -21.09 2.35 8.12
N LYS A 64 -20.60 3.59 8.23
CA LYS A 64 -20.78 4.44 9.41
C LYS A 64 -22.05 5.30 9.35
N ALA A 65 -22.79 5.27 8.24
CA ALA A 65 -24.05 5.98 8.14
C ALA A 65 -25.04 5.43 9.17
N THR A 66 -25.78 6.34 9.79
CA THR A 66 -26.84 5.99 10.76
C THR A 66 -28.16 6.69 10.39
N GLY A 67 -29.15 6.65 11.28
CA GLY A 67 -30.37 7.46 11.18
C GLY A 67 -31.12 7.35 9.84
N LYS A 68 -31.50 8.50 9.29
CA LYS A 68 -32.22 8.60 8.01
C LYS A 68 -31.29 8.40 6.81
N ALA A 69 -30.00 8.75 6.96
CA ALA A 69 -29.01 8.56 5.91
C ALA A 69 -28.91 7.07 5.52
N VAL A 70 -28.67 6.18 6.49
CA VAL A 70 -28.52 4.73 6.21
C VAL A 70 -29.80 4.08 5.69
N ALA A 71 -30.96 4.59 6.12
CA ALA A 71 -32.27 4.12 5.69
C ALA A 71 -32.64 4.56 4.27
N CYS A 72 -31.97 5.58 3.72
CA CYS A 72 -32.23 6.02 2.36
C CYS A 72 -31.83 4.94 1.34
N LYS A 73 -32.72 4.72 0.37
CA LYS A 73 -32.59 3.75 -0.73
C LYS A 73 -33.11 4.36 -2.03
N GLY A 74 -32.67 3.82 -3.15
CA GLY A 74 -33.12 4.18 -4.49
C GLY A 74 -32.25 5.25 -5.17
N THR A 75 -32.75 5.76 -6.31
CA THR A 75 -31.96 6.63 -7.18
C THR A 75 -32.03 8.10 -6.74
N HIS A 76 -30.90 8.63 -6.28
CA HIS A 76 -30.76 10.03 -5.90
C HIS A 76 -29.53 10.69 -6.52
N THR A 77 -29.54 12.02 -6.51
CA THR A 77 -28.33 12.84 -6.66
C THR A 77 -27.78 13.18 -5.28
N TYR A 78 -26.57 12.73 -4.99
CA TYR A 78 -25.85 13.01 -3.76
C TYR A 78 -24.83 14.13 -3.99
N CYS A 79 -25.09 15.28 -3.40
CA CYS A 79 -24.23 16.45 -3.45
C CYS A 79 -23.30 16.46 -2.24
N PHE A 80 -21.99 16.32 -2.46
CA PHE A 80 -20.97 16.49 -1.42
C PHE A 80 -20.62 17.97 -1.28
N ARG A 81 -20.45 18.42 -0.03
CA ARG A 81 -20.10 19.83 0.25
C ARG A 81 -18.72 20.16 -0.29
N LYS A 82 -18.62 21.24 -1.07
CA LYS A 82 -17.33 21.76 -1.52
C LYS A 82 -16.51 22.26 -0.34
N GLY A 83 -15.21 21.97 -0.36
CA GLY A 83 -14.27 22.31 0.70
C GLY A 83 -14.20 21.30 1.84
N VAL A 84 -15.08 20.30 1.84
CA VAL A 84 -15.11 19.25 2.85
C VAL A 84 -14.48 17.98 2.30
N ALA A 85 -13.55 17.42 3.08
CA ALA A 85 -12.94 16.12 2.80
C ALA A 85 -13.82 15.00 3.36
N TYR A 86 -14.42 14.20 2.49
CA TYR A 86 -15.17 13.03 2.89
C TYR A 86 -14.21 11.86 3.17
N ARG A 87 -14.17 11.35 4.41
CA ARG A 87 -13.24 10.29 4.85
C ARG A 87 -13.97 9.01 5.25
N GLY A 88 -14.92 8.62 4.42
CA GLY A 88 -15.70 7.41 4.55
C GLY A 88 -15.38 6.39 3.46
N ALA A 89 -16.07 5.25 3.49
CA ALA A 89 -15.94 4.20 2.47
C ALA A 89 -17.31 3.97 1.84
N LEU A 90 -17.42 4.16 0.52
CA LEU A 90 -18.68 4.01 -0.21
C LEU A 90 -18.75 2.63 -0.86
N VAL A 91 -19.66 1.78 -0.38
CA VAL A 91 -19.94 0.49 -1.02
C VAL A 91 -21.26 0.60 -1.76
N ALA A 92 -21.21 0.84 -3.06
CA ALA A 92 -22.39 0.94 -3.90
C ALA A 92 -23.17 -0.39 -3.89
N ARG A 93 -24.46 -0.33 -3.55
CA ARG A 93 -25.36 -1.51 -3.47
C ARG A 93 -26.59 -1.39 -4.36
N GLU A 94 -26.71 -0.29 -5.09
CA GLU A 94 -27.87 0.06 -5.89
C GLU A 94 -27.41 0.55 -7.25
N SER A 95 -28.28 0.43 -8.25
CA SER A 95 -28.03 0.90 -9.60
C SER A 95 -29.06 1.96 -9.98
N GLY A 96 -28.64 2.90 -10.82
CA GLY A 96 -29.58 3.78 -11.49
C GLY A 96 -30.17 3.14 -12.73
N GLU A 97 -31.05 3.88 -13.39
CA GLU A 97 -31.69 3.50 -14.64
C GLU A 97 -31.28 4.44 -15.78
N ALA A 98 -31.56 4.06 -17.02
CA ALA A 98 -31.38 4.95 -18.16
C ALA A 98 -32.21 6.23 -17.96
N GLY A 99 -31.58 7.40 -18.13
CA GLY A 99 -32.22 8.69 -17.87
C GLY A 99 -32.34 9.07 -16.38
N ASN A 100 -32.30 8.09 -15.48
CA ASN A 100 -32.34 8.28 -14.03
C ASN A 100 -31.16 7.60 -13.31
N PRO A 101 -29.90 8.05 -13.53
CA PRO A 101 -28.75 7.48 -12.85
C PRO A 101 -28.60 7.98 -11.41
N VAL A 102 -27.98 7.16 -10.56
CA VAL A 102 -27.42 7.62 -9.28
C VAL A 102 -26.25 8.55 -9.59
N ARG A 103 -26.21 9.73 -8.97
CA ARG A 103 -25.17 10.73 -9.22
C ARG A 103 -24.46 11.07 -7.92
N LEU A 104 -23.15 10.92 -7.88
CA LEU A 104 -22.30 11.52 -6.85
C LEU A 104 -21.66 12.76 -7.46
N THR A 105 -21.97 13.93 -6.91
CA THR A 105 -21.61 15.22 -7.53
C THR A 105 -21.42 16.31 -6.48
N VAL A 106 -21.18 17.52 -6.94
CA VAL A 106 -21.23 18.75 -6.15
C VAL A 106 -22.34 19.66 -6.66
N ASP A 107 -22.95 20.42 -5.74
CA ASP A 107 -23.72 21.62 -6.10
C ASP A 107 -22.74 22.81 -6.11
N PRO A 108 -22.57 23.52 -7.24
CA PRO A 108 -21.57 24.57 -7.36
C PRO A 108 -21.80 25.75 -6.41
N THR A 109 -23.04 25.95 -5.94
CA THR A 109 -23.40 27.04 -5.03
C THR A 109 -23.25 26.65 -3.55
N TRP A 110 -22.79 25.43 -3.22
CA TRP A 110 -22.74 24.93 -1.86
C TRP A 110 -21.32 24.59 -1.40
N GLY A 111 -20.77 25.46 -0.54
CA GLY A 111 -19.39 25.40 -0.09
C GLY A 111 -18.40 26.02 -1.08
N THR A 112 -17.12 26.06 -0.68
CA THR A 112 -16.03 26.68 -1.46
C THR A 112 -14.85 25.70 -1.55
N GLY A 113 -14.10 25.73 -2.66
CA GLY A 113 -13.03 24.76 -2.92
C GLY A 113 -13.52 23.46 -3.58
N ALA A 114 -12.67 22.43 -3.60
CA ALA A 114 -13.01 21.12 -4.16
C ALA A 114 -13.74 20.26 -3.12
N ALA A 115 -14.71 19.45 -3.56
CA ALA A 115 -15.14 18.31 -2.76
C ALA A 115 -14.25 17.11 -3.13
N GLY A 116 -13.84 16.32 -2.15
CA GLY A 116 -13.01 15.15 -2.41
C GLY A 116 -13.31 13.99 -1.48
N LEU A 117 -13.16 12.78 -2.01
CA LEU A 117 -13.15 11.53 -1.27
C LEU A 117 -11.68 11.22 -0.93
N TYR A 118 -11.33 11.22 0.35
CA TYR A 118 -9.95 11.05 0.80
C TYR A 118 -9.79 9.74 1.57
N GLY A 119 -8.98 8.83 1.04
CA GLY A 119 -8.53 7.62 1.74
C GLY A 119 -7.34 7.86 2.68
N SER A 120 -6.83 9.09 2.74
CA SER A 120 -5.77 9.50 3.67
C SER A 120 -6.36 10.09 4.95
N MET A 121 -5.52 10.27 5.97
CA MET A 121 -5.86 11.08 7.15
C MET A 121 -4.69 12.00 7.46
N LYS A 122 -5.00 13.19 7.97
CA LYS A 122 -3.97 14.07 8.51
C LYS A 122 -3.50 13.49 9.85
N ILE A 123 -2.20 13.27 9.99
CA ILE A 123 -1.60 12.99 11.29
C ILE A 123 -1.70 14.27 12.12
N VAL A 124 -2.36 14.18 13.27
CA VAL A 124 -2.57 15.28 14.21
C VAL A 124 -1.74 15.06 15.46
N GLY A 125 -1.23 16.14 16.04
CA GLY A 125 -0.39 16.10 17.23
C GLY A 125 0.97 16.77 16.99
N ALA A 126 1.78 16.82 18.05
CA ALA A 126 3.11 17.39 18.01
C ALA A 126 4.12 16.30 17.67
N TRP A 127 4.85 16.50 16.57
CA TRP A 127 6.05 15.72 16.30
C TRP A 127 7.10 16.02 17.35
N GLN A 128 7.74 14.99 17.87
CA GLN A 128 8.78 15.09 18.89
C GLN A 128 10.12 14.69 18.28
N ARG A 129 11.16 15.47 18.58
CA ARG A 129 12.52 15.11 18.18
C ARG A 129 12.99 13.92 19.00
N CYS A 130 13.63 12.95 18.37
CA CYS A 130 14.19 11.79 19.07
C CYS A 130 15.29 12.22 20.04
N THR A 131 15.34 11.59 21.22
CA THR A 131 16.35 11.82 22.26
C THR A 131 16.88 10.48 22.79
N ALA A 132 17.94 10.50 23.59
CA ALA A 132 18.44 9.28 24.25
C ALA A 132 17.37 8.62 25.13
N ALA A 133 16.48 9.41 25.73
CA ALA A 133 15.42 8.90 26.61
C ALA A 133 14.24 8.31 25.83
N THR A 134 13.89 8.89 24.69
CA THR A 134 12.69 8.49 23.91
C THR A 134 12.98 7.49 22.80
N ALA A 135 14.23 7.42 22.32
CA ALA A 135 14.64 6.52 21.24
C ALA A 135 16.08 6.01 21.47
N PRO A 136 16.33 5.23 22.53
CA PRO A 136 17.68 4.77 22.88
C PRO A 136 18.33 3.91 21.79
N ASP A 137 17.53 3.21 20.99
CA ASP A 137 17.98 2.31 19.92
C ASP A 137 18.45 3.04 18.65
N ILE A 138 18.17 4.34 18.53
CA ILE A 138 18.66 5.16 17.42
C ILE A 138 20.04 5.73 17.79
N PRO A 139 21.07 5.60 16.91
CA PRO A 139 22.39 6.20 17.12
C PRO A 139 22.32 7.70 17.44
N ALA A 140 23.27 8.21 18.22
CA ALA A 140 23.23 9.59 18.71
C ALA A 140 23.16 10.63 17.58
N GLU A 141 23.95 10.43 16.54
CA GLU A 141 23.99 11.23 15.32
C GLU A 141 22.68 11.16 14.52
N GLY A 142 21.97 10.02 14.54
CA GLY A 142 20.69 9.85 13.85
C GLY A 142 19.52 10.50 14.60
N ARG A 143 19.58 10.52 15.94
CA ARG A 143 18.51 11.08 16.78
C ARG A 143 18.27 12.56 16.50
N GLU A 144 19.32 13.33 16.26
CA GLU A 144 19.20 14.76 15.99
C GLU A 144 18.42 15.08 14.70
N GLN A 145 18.36 14.16 13.74
CA GLN A 145 17.66 14.38 12.46
C GLN A 145 16.32 13.66 12.40
N THR A 146 15.96 12.92 13.44
CA THR A 146 14.77 12.06 13.46
C THR A 146 13.69 12.65 14.35
N TRP A 147 12.46 12.60 13.85
CA TRP A 147 11.26 13.00 14.57
C TRP A 147 10.28 11.84 14.58
N PHE A 148 9.51 11.71 15.66
CA PHE A 148 8.49 10.69 15.82
C PHE A 148 7.19 11.31 16.32
N ILE A 149 6.11 10.56 16.13
CA ILE A 149 4.81 10.81 16.73
C ILE A 149 4.15 9.47 16.97
N ASP A 150 3.50 9.34 18.12
CA ASP A 150 2.75 8.13 18.44
C ASP A 150 1.45 8.12 17.63
N LEU A 151 1.22 7.00 16.94
CA LEU A 151 -0.02 6.72 16.25
C LEU A 151 -0.82 5.72 17.09
N ASP A 152 -2.14 5.74 16.92
CA ASP A 152 -3.00 4.66 17.42
C ASP A 152 -2.50 3.33 16.84
N GLY A 153 -2.26 2.32 17.68
CA GLY A 153 -1.73 1.02 17.26
C GLY A 153 -2.62 0.27 16.26
N SER A 154 -3.91 0.63 16.16
CA SER A 154 -4.83 0.12 15.12
C SER A 154 -4.63 0.79 13.76
N PHE A 155 -3.86 1.89 13.70
CA PHE A 155 -3.58 2.64 12.48
C PHE A 155 -2.14 2.40 12.01
N VAL A 156 -1.98 1.55 11.00
CA VAL A 156 -0.70 1.21 10.40
C VAL A 156 -0.62 1.78 8.97
N PRO A 157 -0.24 3.06 8.80
CA PRO A 157 -0.16 3.65 7.47
C PRO A 157 0.94 2.95 6.64
N ARG A 158 0.62 2.57 5.42
CA ARG A 158 1.59 2.01 4.46
C ARG A 158 2.23 3.05 3.57
N LEU A 159 1.69 4.26 3.57
CA LEU A 159 2.18 5.36 2.75
C LEU A 159 2.04 6.65 3.56
N LEU A 160 3.04 7.51 3.42
CA LEU A 160 3.10 8.80 4.10
C LEU A 160 3.37 9.88 3.06
N TRP A 161 2.68 11.01 3.18
CA TRP A 161 2.90 12.18 2.34
C TRP A 161 3.06 13.40 3.23
N GLU A 162 4.05 14.20 2.89
CA GLU A 162 4.21 15.53 3.44
C GLU A 162 3.40 16.51 2.59
N VAL A 163 2.66 17.38 3.26
CA VAL A 163 2.00 18.51 2.60
C VAL A 163 2.66 19.78 3.10
N ARG A 164 3.41 20.46 2.23
CA ARG A 164 3.98 21.79 2.47
C ARG A 164 3.35 22.77 1.50
N GLU A 165 2.66 23.78 2.03
CA GLU A 165 1.94 24.78 1.24
C GLU A 165 0.96 24.14 0.24
N ARG A 166 1.32 24.09 -1.04
CA ARG A 166 0.55 23.49 -2.14
C ARG A 166 1.20 22.26 -2.76
N GLN A 167 2.33 21.82 -2.22
CA GLN A 167 3.05 20.65 -2.69
C GLN A 167 2.73 19.45 -1.81
N VAL A 168 2.44 18.32 -2.46
CA VAL A 168 2.26 17.02 -1.82
C VAL A 168 3.42 16.14 -2.25
N THR A 169 4.28 15.77 -1.31
CA THR A 169 5.48 14.95 -1.57
C THR A 169 5.34 13.63 -0.83
N ARG A 170 5.47 12.51 -1.54
CA ARG A 170 5.49 11.18 -0.90
C ARG A 170 6.77 11.04 -0.09
N ILE A 171 6.65 10.70 1.20
CA ILE A 171 7.80 10.33 2.03
C ILE A 171 8.12 8.85 1.77
N PRO A 172 9.33 8.51 1.32
CA PRO A 172 9.73 7.12 1.14
C PRO A 172 9.68 6.36 2.47
N ILE A 173 9.22 5.12 2.45
CA ILE A 173 9.35 4.22 3.58
C ILE A 173 10.84 3.85 3.69
N ALA A 174 11.37 3.83 4.92
CA ALA A 174 12.71 3.33 5.17
C ALA A 174 12.84 1.90 4.62
N ARG A 175 13.88 1.67 3.81
CA ARG A 175 14.11 0.43 3.07
C ARG A 175 15.61 0.19 2.90
N SER A 176 15.96 -1.07 2.67
CA SER A 176 17.33 -1.48 2.34
C SER A 176 17.28 -2.32 1.06
N PRO A 177 18.03 -1.96 -0.01
CA PRO A 177 18.87 -0.76 -0.12
C PRO A 177 18.03 0.54 -0.15
N ASN A 178 18.67 1.71 -0.13
CA ASN A 178 17.99 2.95 -0.50
C ASN A 178 18.03 3.09 -2.03
N TRP A 179 16.89 3.02 -2.71
CA TRP A 179 16.80 3.29 -4.16
C TRP A 179 15.78 4.37 -4.48
N THR A 180 15.72 4.80 -5.74
CA THR A 180 14.67 5.67 -6.29
C THR A 180 13.62 4.81 -6.97
N VAL A 181 12.33 4.99 -6.66
CA VAL A 181 11.26 4.29 -7.41
C VAL A 181 11.20 4.90 -8.81
N THR A 182 11.62 4.13 -9.80
CA THR A 182 11.55 4.49 -11.24
C THR A 182 10.26 3.98 -11.86
N ASP A 183 9.76 2.82 -11.41
CA ASP A 183 8.47 2.25 -11.77
C ASP A 183 7.51 2.26 -10.56
N PRO A 184 6.45 3.10 -10.58
CA PRO A 184 5.44 3.12 -9.52
C PRO A 184 4.65 1.81 -9.36
N ASP A 185 4.52 1.02 -10.42
CA ASP A 185 3.75 -0.23 -10.44
C ASP A 185 4.60 -1.43 -9.97
N ASP A 186 5.93 -1.33 -10.11
CA ASP A 186 6.90 -2.25 -9.49
C ASP A 186 7.81 -1.56 -8.46
N PRO A 187 7.27 -1.21 -7.28
CA PRO A 187 8.06 -0.62 -6.21
C PRO A 187 9.02 -1.63 -5.55
N ARG A 188 9.08 -2.88 -6.01
CA ARG A 188 9.91 -3.97 -5.45
C ARG A 188 11.06 -4.42 -6.34
N SER A 189 11.13 -3.89 -7.55
CA SER A 189 12.21 -4.11 -8.53
C SER A 189 13.63 -4.14 -7.95
N GLU A 190 13.91 -3.25 -6.99
CA GLU A 190 15.24 -3.11 -6.36
C GLU A 190 15.30 -3.69 -4.94
N TRP A 191 14.30 -4.49 -4.53
CA TRP A 191 14.38 -5.22 -3.27
C TRP A 191 15.51 -6.23 -3.37
N TRP A 192 16.13 -6.54 -2.22
CA TRP A 192 16.98 -7.72 -2.15
C TRP A 192 16.17 -8.92 -2.60
N GLU A 193 16.57 -9.52 -3.72
CA GLU A 193 16.11 -10.85 -4.06
C GLU A 193 16.60 -11.78 -2.97
N LEU A 194 15.72 -12.62 -2.44
CA LEU A 194 16.13 -13.72 -1.59
C LEU A 194 16.91 -14.70 -2.47
N THR A 195 18.22 -14.51 -2.56
CA THR A 195 19.12 -15.37 -3.36
C THR A 195 19.41 -16.71 -2.69
N GLY A 196 18.99 -16.87 -1.43
CA GLY A 196 19.09 -18.08 -0.64
C GLY A 196 18.72 -17.81 0.81
N ALA A 197 18.16 -18.82 1.48
CA ALA A 197 18.02 -18.85 2.92
C ALA A 197 18.68 -20.13 3.42
N VAL A 198 19.65 -20.01 4.32
CA VAL A 198 20.22 -21.16 5.01
C VAL A 198 19.41 -21.35 6.28
N LEU A 199 18.65 -22.45 6.35
CA LEU A 199 18.11 -22.90 7.62
C LEU A 199 19.18 -23.74 8.29
N GLU A 200 19.87 -23.14 9.27
CA GLU A 200 20.78 -23.88 10.13
C GLU A 200 19.97 -24.60 11.20
N VAL A 201 20.07 -25.93 11.21
CA VAL A 201 19.50 -26.75 12.28
C VAL A 201 20.65 -27.27 13.13
N ARG A 202 20.59 -26.99 14.43
CA ARG A 202 21.45 -27.61 15.43
C ARG A 202 20.74 -28.85 15.96
N LEU A 203 21.36 -30.01 15.78
CA LEU A 203 20.91 -31.28 16.35
C LEU A 203 21.78 -31.57 17.57
N ASP A 204 21.21 -31.47 18.76
CA ASP A 204 21.85 -31.94 19.98
C ASP A 204 21.66 -33.46 20.09
N LEU A 205 22.76 -34.19 20.28
CA LEU A 205 22.81 -35.65 20.24
C LEU A 205 23.56 -36.19 21.47
N ASP A 206 23.13 -37.35 22.01
CA ASP A 206 23.85 -38.03 23.10
C ASP A 206 25.28 -38.43 22.68
N THR A 207 25.53 -38.59 21.37
CA THR A 207 26.86 -38.77 20.81
C THR A 207 26.89 -38.36 19.34
N THR A 208 28.00 -37.74 18.92
CA THR A 208 28.27 -37.41 17.50
C THR A 208 29.26 -38.38 16.84
N LYS A 209 29.62 -39.47 17.52
CA LYS A 209 30.58 -40.44 17.01
C LYS A 209 30.07 -41.07 15.70
N GLY A 210 30.84 -40.88 14.63
CA GLY A 210 30.53 -41.42 13.30
C GLY A 210 30.02 -40.38 12.31
N PHE A 211 29.78 -39.14 12.74
CA PHE A 211 29.55 -38.02 11.84
C PHE A 211 30.87 -37.33 11.47
N ALA A 212 30.98 -36.92 10.21
CA ALA A 212 32.03 -36.08 9.69
C ALA A 212 31.46 -34.88 8.94
N VAL A 213 32.21 -33.78 8.92
CA VAL A 213 31.87 -32.63 8.08
C VAL A 213 31.83 -33.07 6.61
N GLY A 214 30.74 -32.75 5.93
CA GLY A 214 30.48 -33.15 4.56
C GLY A 214 29.59 -34.38 4.40
N ASP A 215 29.31 -35.12 5.48
CA ASP A 215 28.34 -36.21 5.45
C ASP A 215 26.93 -35.73 5.08
N TYR A 216 26.14 -36.62 4.49
CA TYR A 216 24.73 -36.35 4.19
C TYR A 216 23.84 -37.07 5.20
N LEU A 217 22.97 -36.31 5.85
CA LEU A 217 21.94 -36.87 6.73
C LEU A 217 20.68 -37.18 5.93
N THR A 218 20.32 -38.45 5.87
CA THR A 218 19.03 -38.93 5.35
C THR A 218 18.23 -39.55 6.49
N GLY A 219 16.98 -39.11 6.70
CA GLY A 219 16.15 -39.60 7.79
C GLY A 219 14.76 -40.05 7.36
N THR A 220 14.20 -41.05 8.04
CA THR A 220 12.80 -41.50 7.91
C THR A 220 11.94 -41.14 9.13
N GLY A 221 12.40 -40.21 9.97
CA GLY A 221 11.77 -39.86 11.25
C GLY A 221 10.48 -39.03 11.11
N ARG A 222 9.56 -39.20 12.08
CA ARG A 222 8.48 -38.24 12.36
C ARG A 222 9.01 -37.24 13.38
N TRP A 223 8.97 -35.96 13.04
CA TRP A 223 9.28 -34.88 13.97
C TRP A 223 8.00 -34.47 14.69
N ASP A 224 8.00 -34.55 16.03
CA ASP A 224 6.90 -34.09 16.88
C ASP A 224 6.97 -32.56 17.03
N ASP A 225 6.61 -31.90 15.93
CA ASP A 225 6.04 -30.56 15.76
C ASP A 225 6.60 -29.37 16.57
N ARG A 226 7.09 -28.37 15.82
CA ARG A 226 6.83 -26.92 16.03
C ARG A 226 7.26 -26.19 14.75
N ASP A 227 6.26 -25.80 13.96
CA ASP A 227 6.32 -25.08 12.67
C ASP A 227 6.37 -25.94 11.39
N GLU A 228 5.18 -26.41 10.99
CA GLU A 228 4.58 -26.51 9.64
C GLU A 228 5.43 -26.70 8.37
N ASN A 229 6.62 -27.32 8.41
CA ASN A 229 7.35 -27.66 7.18
C ASN A 229 7.77 -29.14 7.12
N ARG A 230 6.78 -30.00 6.83
CA ARG A 230 6.91 -31.46 6.73
C ARG A 230 7.80 -31.98 5.60
N ASP A 231 8.15 -31.14 4.62
CA ASP A 231 8.74 -31.61 3.35
C ASP A 231 10.28 -31.68 3.33
N ASN A 232 10.99 -31.12 4.30
CA ASN A 232 12.42 -30.81 4.10
C ASN A 232 13.42 -31.93 4.43
N VAL A 233 13.14 -32.83 5.39
CA VAL A 233 14.14 -33.85 5.79
C VAL A 233 13.86 -35.22 5.16
N ALA A 234 12.62 -35.50 4.76
CA ALA A 234 12.26 -36.78 4.17
C ALA A 234 12.86 -36.98 2.76
N ARG A 235 13.31 -35.90 2.10
CA ARG A 235 13.93 -35.93 0.74
C ARG A 235 15.11 -34.97 0.55
N GLY A 236 15.54 -34.26 1.60
CA GLY A 236 16.58 -33.23 1.50
C GLY A 236 18.01 -33.78 1.53
N HIS A 237 18.90 -33.19 0.72
CA HIS A 237 20.34 -33.39 0.79
C HIS A 237 20.94 -32.56 1.93
N ASN A 238 20.72 -32.98 3.18
CA ASN A 238 21.18 -32.23 4.36
C ASN A 238 22.67 -32.49 4.59
N ARG A 239 23.52 -31.49 4.36
CA ARG A 239 24.97 -31.64 4.50
C ARG A 239 25.44 -31.21 5.89
N VAL A 240 26.22 -32.04 6.55
CA VAL A 240 26.88 -31.69 7.81
C VAL A 240 27.93 -30.61 7.56
N LEU A 241 27.75 -29.46 8.20
CA LEU A 241 28.65 -28.31 8.14
C LEU A 241 29.64 -28.30 9.30
N GLU A 242 29.23 -28.80 10.46
CA GLU A 242 30.06 -28.81 11.68
C GLU A 242 29.69 -29.99 12.58
N VAL A 243 30.68 -30.56 13.26
CA VAL A 243 30.52 -31.60 14.27
C VAL A 243 31.30 -31.19 15.52
N THR A 244 30.61 -31.26 16.66
CA THR A 244 31.18 -31.10 18.00
C THR A 244 30.96 -32.40 18.79
N ASP A 245 31.39 -32.49 20.04
CA ASP A 245 31.17 -33.71 20.85
C ASP A 245 29.68 -33.99 21.13
N GLU A 246 28.84 -32.94 21.12
CA GLU A 246 27.43 -33.00 21.57
C GLU A 246 26.43 -32.56 20.49
N SER A 247 26.90 -32.02 19.36
CA SER A 247 26.00 -31.50 18.34
C SER A 247 26.54 -31.56 16.92
N VAL A 248 25.62 -31.61 15.97
CA VAL A 248 25.90 -31.52 14.53
C VAL A 248 25.11 -30.34 13.94
N ARG A 249 25.78 -29.51 13.14
CA ARG A 249 25.17 -28.41 12.37
C ARG A 249 24.99 -28.84 10.92
N ILE A 250 23.80 -28.66 10.38
CA ILE A 250 23.47 -29.05 9.00
C ILE A 250 22.94 -27.89 8.15
N ASP A 251 23.20 -27.97 6.84
CA ASP A 251 22.55 -27.14 5.81
C ASP A 251 21.31 -27.86 5.26
N SER A 252 20.13 -27.25 5.40
CA SER A 252 18.85 -27.85 5.01
C SER A 252 18.30 -27.37 3.65
N TRP A 253 18.90 -26.37 2.98
CA TRP A 253 18.33 -25.85 1.72
C TRP A 253 19.39 -25.42 0.70
N GLN A 254 19.27 -25.91 -0.54
CA GLN A 254 19.85 -25.26 -1.71
C GLN A 254 18.74 -24.90 -2.69
N TRP A 255 18.32 -23.64 -2.70
CA TRP A 255 17.54 -23.10 -3.82
C TRP A 255 18.52 -22.57 -4.87
N LYS A 256 18.41 -23.07 -6.10
CA LYS A 256 19.00 -22.44 -7.29
C LYS A 256 17.88 -21.77 -8.08
N LYS A 257 18.25 -20.67 -8.74
CA LYS A 257 17.47 -20.06 -9.82
C LYS A 257 17.21 -21.07 -10.94
#